data_AF-A0A1A8P938-F1
#
_entry.id   AF-A0A1A8P938-F1
#
_cell.length_a   1.000
_cell.length_b   1.000
_cell.length_c   1.000
_cell.angle_alpha   90.00
_cell.angle_beta   90.00
_cell.angle_gamma   90.00
#
_symmetry.space_group_name_H-M   'P 1'
#
loop_
_entity.id
_entity.type
_entity.pdbx_description
1 polymer ?
#
loop_
_entity_poly.entity_id
_entity_poly.type
_entity_poly.pdbx_seq_one_letter_code
_entity_poly.pdbx_strand_id
1 'polypeptide(L)'
;GNAQATNRGSSLKGFVKEGESSADVSITLRNKGKDAYKPDVYGPSVVVDLRITREGLRTYKLRNKSGQVISTKKEELLSVLDSFNIQVNNPVSVLTQEMSKHFLHSKGEGDKYKFFMKATQLQQMKDDFIHIKATKHITEDRLAQNRDCLKDLKRKYLEKEDRYKSLASISEMQTQLEELQKQMAWALVSEMEKELEPMKEKLQCDRRATEKYDEKVDEWKNKVEQAEQKLKHIQDQLEEITQQVGELQPKCAELKTEAQKRNKLLKTCE
;
A
#
# COMPACT_ATOMS: atom_id res chain seq x y z
N GLY A 1 41.26 -39.15 -1.64
CA GLY A 1 42.13 -39.77 -0.62
C GLY A 1 42.84 -38.71 0.19
N ASN A 2 43.37 -39.08 1.36
CA ASN A 2 44.21 -38.23 2.19
C ASN A 2 45.70 -38.61 2.01
N ALA A 3 46.65 -37.68 2.13
CA ALA A 3 48.09 -37.96 1.99
C ALA A 3 48.54 -39.06 2.96
N GLN A 4 48.10 -38.96 4.22
CA GLN A 4 48.33 -39.95 5.27
C GLN A 4 47.74 -41.32 4.96
N ALA A 5 46.63 -41.39 4.21
CA ALA A 5 45.99 -42.66 3.89
C ALA A 5 46.86 -43.56 3.00
N THR A 6 47.82 -42.98 2.28
CA THR A 6 48.75 -43.73 1.42
C THR A 6 50.05 -44.11 2.12
N ASN A 7 50.33 -43.61 3.33
CA ASN A 7 51.60 -43.73 4.05
C ASN A 7 52.85 -43.31 3.24
N ARG A 8 52.67 -42.59 2.12
CA ARG A 8 53.77 -42.11 1.25
C ARG A 8 54.19 -40.66 1.51
N GLY A 9 53.52 -39.96 2.42
CA GLY A 9 53.86 -38.61 2.83
C GLY A 9 53.07 -38.17 4.05
N SER A 10 53.74 -37.50 5.00
CA SER A 10 53.12 -36.96 6.22
C SER A 10 52.28 -35.72 5.95
N SER A 11 52.58 -34.99 4.87
CA SER A 11 51.85 -33.79 4.43
C SER A 11 51.82 -33.70 2.90
N LEU A 12 50.83 -32.97 2.36
CA LEU A 12 50.68 -32.75 0.92
C LEU A 12 51.88 -32.03 0.28
N LYS A 13 52.63 -31.25 1.08
CA LYS A 13 53.81 -30.50 0.64
C LYS A 13 54.91 -31.42 0.09
N GLY A 14 55.02 -32.63 0.64
CA GLY A 14 56.02 -33.61 0.23
C GLY A 14 55.81 -34.17 -1.18
N PHE A 15 54.66 -33.89 -1.82
CA PHE A 15 54.42 -34.26 -3.22
C PHE A 15 54.86 -33.19 -4.23
N VAL A 16 55.28 -32.00 -3.77
CA VAL A 16 55.82 -30.95 -4.64
C VAL A 16 57.33 -31.16 -4.77
N LYS A 17 57.84 -31.20 -6.02
CA LYS A 17 59.27 -31.34 -6.30
C LYS A 17 60.06 -30.22 -5.62
N GLU A 18 61.22 -30.56 -5.04
CA GLU A 18 62.09 -29.56 -4.42
C GLU A 18 62.49 -28.47 -5.42
N GLY A 19 62.43 -27.21 -4.97
CA GLY A 19 62.66 -26.03 -5.80
C GLY A 19 61.42 -25.49 -6.54
N GLU A 20 60.34 -26.26 -6.63
CA GLU A 20 59.11 -25.85 -7.33
C GLU A 20 58.06 -25.24 -6.38
N SER A 21 57.16 -24.43 -6.95
CA SER A 21 56.09 -23.76 -6.21
C SER A 21 54.80 -24.59 -6.11
N SER A 22 54.54 -25.48 -7.09
CA SER A 22 53.37 -26.34 -7.12
C SER A 22 53.59 -27.62 -7.92
N ALA A 23 52.77 -28.63 -7.67
CA ALA A 23 52.63 -29.82 -8.50
C ALA A 23 51.20 -29.90 -9.06
N ASP A 24 51.09 -30.22 -10.34
CA ASP A 24 49.82 -30.37 -11.05
C ASP A 24 49.66 -31.82 -11.51
N VAL A 25 48.50 -32.41 -11.23
CA VAL A 25 48.13 -33.77 -11.64
C VAL A 25 46.82 -33.70 -12.40
N SER A 26 46.78 -34.25 -13.61
CA SER A 26 45.57 -34.31 -14.43
C SER A 26 45.23 -35.75 -14.76
N ILE A 27 43.98 -36.15 -14.50
CA ILE A 27 43.46 -37.49 -14.78
C ILE A 27 42.28 -37.36 -15.72
N THR A 28 42.32 -38.05 -16.85
CA THR A 28 41.20 -38.10 -17.79
C THR A 28 40.43 -39.40 -17.62
N LEU A 29 39.19 -39.30 -17.18
CA LEU A 29 38.25 -40.41 -17.05
C LEU A 29 37.40 -40.53 -18.32
N ARG A 30 37.26 -41.75 -18.82
CA ARG A 30 36.40 -42.04 -19.98
C ARG A 30 34.94 -42.01 -19.54
N ASN A 31 34.15 -41.08 -20.09
CA ASN A 31 32.75 -40.88 -19.73
C ASN A 31 31.82 -41.28 -20.89
N LYS A 32 31.71 -42.59 -21.14
CA LYS A 32 30.91 -43.14 -22.24
C LYS A 32 30.16 -44.38 -21.78
N GLY A 33 28.99 -44.63 -22.38
CA GLY A 33 28.17 -45.80 -22.07
C GLY A 33 26.84 -45.40 -21.43
N LYS A 34 26.08 -46.41 -21.00
CA LYS A 34 24.76 -46.22 -20.36
C LYS A 34 24.89 -45.52 -19.00
N ASP A 35 26.01 -45.72 -18.33
CA ASP A 35 26.31 -45.16 -17.00
C ASP A 35 27.20 -43.90 -17.06
N ALA A 36 27.17 -43.16 -18.18
CA ALA A 36 27.95 -41.93 -18.31
C ALA A 36 27.46 -40.87 -17.31
N TYR A 37 28.39 -40.27 -16.58
CA TYR A 37 28.12 -39.21 -15.63
C TYR A 37 27.86 -37.87 -16.33
N LYS A 38 26.64 -37.34 -16.22
CA LYS A 38 26.21 -36.04 -16.79
C LYS A 38 26.79 -35.80 -18.22
N PRO A 39 26.45 -36.66 -19.19
CA PRO A 39 27.05 -36.61 -20.53
C PRO A 39 26.80 -35.29 -21.25
N ASP A 40 25.69 -34.59 -20.96
CA ASP A 40 25.37 -33.28 -21.55
C ASP A 40 26.34 -32.17 -21.09
N VAL A 41 26.93 -32.32 -19.90
CA VAL A 41 27.80 -31.30 -19.29
C VAL A 41 29.27 -31.58 -19.56
N TYR A 42 29.70 -32.82 -19.28
CA TYR A 42 31.12 -33.20 -19.39
C TYR A 42 31.46 -33.78 -20.77
N GLY A 43 30.47 -34.22 -21.52
CA GLY A 43 30.67 -34.94 -22.77
C GLY A 43 31.33 -36.30 -22.55
N PRO A 44 32.07 -36.82 -23.54
CA PRO A 44 32.58 -38.18 -23.55
C PRO A 44 33.79 -38.44 -22.63
N SER A 45 34.30 -37.42 -21.93
CA SER A 45 35.44 -37.52 -21.02
C SER A 45 35.37 -36.46 -19.92
N VAL A 46 35.65 -36.87 -18.69
CA VAL A 46 35.76 -35.99 -17.53
C VAL A 46 37.23 -35.84 -17.17
N VAL A 47 37.77 -34.62 -17.18
CA VAL A 47 39.15 -34.35 -16.79
C VAL A 47 39.16 -33.79 -15.37
N VAL A 48 39.91 -34.43 -14.47
CA VAL A 48 40.08 -34.01 -13.09
C VAL A 48 41.50 -33.52 -12.90
N ASP A 49 41.65 -32.21 -12.70
CA ASP A 49 42.91 -31.59 -12.33
C ASP A 49 42.98 -31.39 -10.82
N LEU A 50 44.13 -31.74 -10.24
CA LEU A 50 44.51 -31.48 -8.87
C LEU A 50 45.81 -30.69 -8.87
N ARG A 51 45.77 -29.49 -8.30
CA ARG A 51 46.96 -28.69 -8.02
C ARG A 51 47.26 -28.69 -6.53
N ILE A 52 48.51 -29.00 -6.18
CA ILE A 52 49.05 -29.00 -4.82
C ILE A 52 50.10 -27.89 -4.74
N THR A 53 49.93 -26.93 -3.84
CA THR A 53 50.94 -25.87 -3.62
C THR A 53 51.96 -26.30 -2.56
N ARG A 54 53.13 -25.65 -2.55
CA ARG A 54 54.15 -25.83 -1.50
C ARG A 54 53.66 -25.49 -0.10
N GLU A 55 52.62 -24.65 0.01
CA GLU A 55 51.94 -24.36 1.28
C GLU A 55 51.04 -25.50 1.75
N GLY A 56 50.82 -26.53 0.91
CA GLY A 56 49.97 -27.68 1.20
C GLY A 56 48.50 -27.47 0.85
N LEU A 57 48.17 -26.40 0.13
CA LEU A 57 46.81 -26.16 -0.35
C LEU A 57 46.52 -27.06 -1.55
N ARG A 58 45.30 -27.61 -1.58
CA ARG A 58 44.79 -28.43 -2.68
C ARG A 58 43.68 -27.69 -3.41
N THR A 59 43.73 -27.66 -4.73
CA THR A 59 42.66 -27.12 -5.56
C THR A 59 42.26 -28.13 -6.63
N TYR A 60 40.96 -28.28 -6.83
CA TYR A 60 40.37 -29.20 -7.79
C TYR A 60 39.77 -28.41 -8.95
N LYS A 61 39.96 -28.86 -10.18
CA LYS A 61 39.22 -28.37 -11.35
C LYS A 61 38.71 -29.57 -12.14
N LEU A 62 37.39 -29.66 -12.30
CA LEU A 62 36.74 -30.65 -13.15
C LEU A 62 36.42 -29.98 -14.48
N ARG A 63 36.90 -30.57 -15.58
CA ARG A 63 36.71 -30.06 -16.93
C ARG A 63 36.03 -31.07 -17.82
N ASN A 64 35.33 -30.55 -18.83
CA ASN A 64 34.76 -31.35 -19.91
C ASN A 64 35.81 -31.64 -21.00
N LYS A 65 35.42 -32.39 -22.04
CA LYS A 65 36.29 -32.68 -23.20
C LYS A 65 36.86 -31.42 -23.88
N SER A 66 36.13 -30.31 -23.90
CA SER A 66 36.59 -29.06 -24.55
C SER A 66 37.54 -28.25 -23.66
N GLY A 67 37.86 -28.72 -22.46
CA GLY A 67 38.76 -28.04 -21.52
C GLY A 67 38.09 -26.94 -20.71
N GLN A 68 36.76 -26.79 -20.80
CA GLN A 68 36.00 -25.83 -19.99
C GLN A 68 35.85 -26.37 -18.57
N VAL A 69 36.08 -25.49 -17.58
CA VAL A 69 35.91 -25.83 -16.16
C VAL A 69 34.43 -25.85 -15.82
N ILE A 70 33.93 -27.03 -15.46
CA ILE A 70 32.54 -27.24 -15.05
C ILE A 70 32.38 -26.98 -13.56
N SER A 71 33.34 -27.43 -12.75
CA SER A 71 33.26 -27.29 -11.30
C SER A 71 34.65 -27.28 -10.65
N THR A 72 34.74 -26.62 -9.51
CA THR A 72 35.90 -26.63 -8.61
C THR A 72 35.54 -27.20 -7.23
N LYS A 73 34.29 -27.62 -7.06
CA LYS A 73 33.77 -28.10 -5.77
C LYS A 73 34.19 -29.54 -5.52
N LYS A 74 34.57 -29.82 -4.28
CA LYS A 74 34.88 -31.19 -3.82
C LYS A 74 33.68 -32.12 -3.91
N GLU A 75 32.47 -31.62 -3.67
CA GLU A 75 31.22 -32.40 -3.74
C GLU A 75 31.00 -32.98 -5.14
N GLU A 76 31.21 -32.18 -6.19
CA GLU A 76 31.09 -32.65 -7.57
C GLU A 76 32.12 -33.75 -7.89
N LEU A 77 33.35 -33.63 -7.37
CA LEU A 77 34.35 -34.69 -7.48
C LEU A 77 33.91 -35.98 -6.77
N LEU A 78 33.27 -35.87 -5.60
CA LEU A 78 32.72 -37.04 -4.90
C LEU A 78 31.59 -37.68 -5.71
N SER A 79 30.69 -36.89 -6.31
CA SER A 79 29.62 -37.39 -7.18
C SER A 79 30.15 -38.10 -8.43
N VAL A 80 31.23 -37.59 -9.04
CA VAL A 80 31.94 -38.27 -10.13
C VAL A 80 32.47 -39.61 -9.62
N LEU A 81 33.25 -39.62 -8.53
CA LEU A 81 33.84 -40.85 -8.00
C LEU A 81 32.78 -41.91 -7.64
N ASP A 82 31.65 -41.49 -7.08
CA ASP A 82 30.53 -42.35 -6.72
C ASP A 82 29.86 -42.96 -7.97
N SER A 83 29.61 -42.14 -8.99
CA SER A 83 29.02 -42.60 -10.26
C SER A 83 29.92 -43.58 -11.02
N PHE A 84 31.23 -43.39 -10.94
CA PHE A 84 32.23 -44.32 -11.50
C PHE A 84 32.57 -45.49 -10.55
N ASN A 85 31.97 -45.54 -9.36
CA ASN A 85 32.24 -46.51 -8.30
C ASN A 85 33.76 -46.64 -7.95
N ILE A 86 34.48 -45.51 -7.97
CA ILE A 86 35.92 -45.46 -7.68
C ILE A 86 36.12 -45.24 -6.18
N GLN A 87 36.49 -46.30 -5.48
CA GLN A 87 36.63 -46.30 -4.02
C GLN A 87 38.08 -46.15 -3.58
N VAL A 88 38.56 -44.91 -3.56
CA VAL A 88 39.95 -44.56 -3.19
C VAL A 88 40.34 -44.88 -1.74
N ASN A 89 39.37 -45.04 -0.83
CA ASN A 89 39.62 -45.33 0.58
C ASN A 89 39.41 -46.81 0.94
N ASN A 90 39.01 -47.65 -0.03
CA ASN A 90 38.84 -49.08 0.21
C ASN A 90 40.21 -49.76 0.07
N PRO A 91 40.74 -50.41 1.14
CA PRO A 91 42.05 -51.06 1.10
C PRO A 91 42.13 -52.24 0.13
N VAL A 92 40.99 -52.78 -0.32
CA VAL A 92 40.94 -53.80 -1.37
C VAL A 92 41.08 -53.18 -2.77
N SER A 93 40.57 -51.97 -2.98
CA SER A 93 40.68 -51.25 -4.26
C SER A 93 42.07 -50.61 -4.45
N VAL A 94 42.66 -50.10 -3.37
CA VAL A 94 44.02 -49.52 -3.38
C VAL A 94 44.83 -50.17 -2.26
N LEU A 95 45.61 -51.19 -2.64
CA LEU A 95 46.44 -51.95 -1.71
C LEU A 95 47.84 -51.32 -1.62
N THR A 96 48.13 -50.60 -0.53
CA THR A 96 49.46 -50.06 -0.27
C THR A 96 50.35 -51.10 0.41
N GLN A 97 51.67 -50.99 0.25
CA GLN A 97 52.64 -51.93 0.83
C GLN A 97 52.48 -52.07 2.36
N GLU A 98 52.27 -50.96 3.06
CA GLU A 98 52.04 -50.97 4.51
C GLU A 98 50.71 -51.65 4.87
N MET A 99 49.65 -51.42 4.08
CA MET A 99 48.35 -52.09 4.30
C MET A 99 48.42 -53.58 4.02
N SER A 100 49.16 -54.03 3.00
CA SER A 100 49.46 -55.45 2.77
C SER A 100 50.21 -56.06 3.94
N LYS A 101 51.22 -55.35 4.47
CA LYS A 101 52.00 -55.80 5.61
C LYS A 101 51.11 -55.89 6.86
N HIS A 102 50.32 -54.87 7.15
CA HIS A 102 49.35 -54.90 8.24
C HIS A 102 48.33 -56.03 8.09
N PHE A 103 47.83 -56.28 6.88
CA PHE A 103 46.90 -57.37 6.61
C PHE A 103 47.54 -58.73 6.92
N LEU A 104 48.73 -59.00 6.37
CA LEU A 104 49.46 -60.26 6.57
C LEU A 104 49.94 -60.48 8.02
N HIS A 105 50.32 -59.41 8.71
CA HIS A 105 50.82 -59.45 10.09
C HIS A 105 49.72 -59.24 11.14
N SER A 106 48.46 -58.99 10.73
CA SER A 106 47.33 -58.89 11.66
C SER A 106 47.05 -60.25 12.28
N LYS A 107 47.50 -60.43 13.53
CA LYS A 107 47.29 -61.67 14.30
C LYS A 107 45.90 -61.71 14.98
N GLY A 108 45.20 -60.59 15.08
CA GLY A 108 43.91 -60.48 15.76
C GLY A 108 42.70 -60.71 14.84
N GLU A 109 41.79 -61.59 15.26
CA GLU A 109 40.53 -61.87 14.55
C GLU A 109 39.65 -60.61 14.39
N GLY A 110 39.68 -59.70 15.37
CA GLY A 110 38.94 -58.44 15.32
C GLY A 110 39.41 -57.48 14.22
N ASP A 111 40.70 -57.48 13.88
CA ASP A 111 41.24 -56.63 12.82
C ASP A 111 40.91 -57.19 11.44
N LYS A 112 40.89 -58.52 11.30
CA LYS A 112 40.38 -59.19 10.09
C LYS A 112 38.90 -58.89 9.87
N TYR A 113 38.09 -58.91 10.93
CA TYR A 113 36.68 -58.53 10.85
C TYR A 113 36.51 -57.06 10.43
N LYS A 114 37.24 -56.12 11.03
CA LYS A 114 37.22 -54.70 10.61
C LYS A 114 37.67 -54.54 9.16
N PHE A 115 38.71 -55.25 8.74
CA PHE A 115 39.17 -55.22 7.36
C PHE A 115 38.10 -55.73 6.40
N PHE A 116 37.46 -56.86 6.72
CA PHE A 116 36.34 -57.41 5.96
C PHE A 116 35.17 -56.42 5.88
N MET A 117 34.78 -55.80 7.01
CA MET A 117 33.70 -54.82 7.06
C MET A 117 33.98 -53.57 6.24
N LYS A 118 35.24 -53.12 6.17
CA LYS A 118 35.66 -52.00 5.30
C LYS A 118 35.75 -52.41 3.84
N ALA A 119 36.30 -53.58 3.56
CA ALA A 119 36.47 -54.14 2.22
C ALA A 119 35.13 -54.34 1.51
N THR A 120 34.15 -54.90 2.22
CA THR A 120 32.80 -55.18 1.73
C THR A 120 31.85 -53.98 1.86
N GLN A 121 32.35 -52.83 2.33
CA GLN A 121 31.57 -51.60 2.58
C GLN A 121 30.42 -51.75 3.59
N LEU A 122 30.31 -52.88 4.28
CA LEU A 122 29.30 -53.12 5.31
C LEU A 122 29.42 -52.12 6.47
N GLN A 123 30.63 -51.65 6.76
CA GLN A 123 30.82 -50.59 7.76
C GLN A 123 30.15 -49.28 7.32
N GLN A 124 30.36 -48.85 6.08
CA GLN A 124 29.75 -47.62 5.56
C GLN A 124 28.23 -47.74 5.54
N MET A 125 27.69 -48.86 5.05
CA MET A 125 26.25 -49.11 5.06
C MET A 125 25.64 -49.07 6.47
N LYS A 126 26.36 -49.62 7.47
CA LYS A 126 25.94 -49.54 8.88
C LYS A 126 25.92 -48.09 9.38
N ASP A 127 26.98 -47.33 9.10
CA ASP A 127 27.09 -45.93 9.53
C ASP A 127 26.00 -45.06 8.87
N ASP A 128 25.73 -45.29 7.58
CA ASP A 128 24.65 -44.66 6.83
C ASP A 128 23.27 -45.01 7.42
N PHE A 129 23.04 -46.28 7.79
CA PHE A 129 21.79 -46.69 8.41
C PHE A 129 21.57 -46.00 9.77
N ILE A 130 22.62 -45.89 10.58
CA ILE A 130 22.56 -45.16 11.86
C ILE A 130 22.22 -43.69 11.61
N HIS A 131 22.87 -43.06 10.64
CA HIS A 131 22.61 -41.68 10.27
C HIS A 131 21.18 -41.46 9.76
N ILE A 132 20.69 -42.35 8.88
CA ILE A 132 19.32 -42.31 8.35
C ILE A 132 18.30 -42.45 9.49
N LYS A 133 18.53 -43.40 10.42
CA LYS A 133 17.64 -43.62 11.56
C LYS A 133 17.57 -42.38 12.47
N ALA A 134 18.72 -41.76 12.76
CA ALA A 134 18.77 -40.52 13.54
C ALA A 134 18.06 -39.37 12.81
N THR A 135 18.33 -39.20 11.51
CA THR A 135 17.72 -38.15 10.69
C THR A 135 16.19 -38.31 10.59
N LYS A 136 15.71 -39.55 10.46
CA LYS A 136 14.29 -39.87 10.47
C LYS A 136 13.64 -39.41 11.77
N HIS A 137 14.22 -39.76 12.91
CA HIS A 137 13.69 -39.38 14.22
C HIS A 137 13.59 -37.86 14.38
N ILE A 138 14.66 -37.12 14.04
CA ILE A 138 14.67 -35.65 14.07
C ILE A 138 13.59 -35.06 13.15
N THR A 139 13.37 -35.67 11.99
CA THR A 139 12.36 -35.19 11.03
C THR A 139 10.95 -35.44 11.54
N GLU A 140 10.69 -36.59 12.17
CA GLU A 140 9.41 -36.92 12.80
C GLU A 140 9.09 -35.94 13.94
N ASP A 141 10.07 -35.62 14.79
CA ASP A 141 9.91 -34.64 15.88
C ASP A 141 9.59 -33.24 15.34
N ARG A 142 10.29 -32.81 14.28
CA ARG A 142 10.01 -31.53 13.61
C ARG A 142 8.63 -31.50 12.98
N LEU A 143 8.17 -32.61 12.39
CA LEU A 143 6.83 -32.71 11.83
C LEU A 143 5.75 -32.61 12.91
N ALA A 144 5.97 -33.21 14.08
CA ALA A 144 5.07 -33.07 15.22
C ALA A 144 4.98 -31.62 15.69
N GLN A 145 6.11 -30.95 15.89
CA GLN A 145 6.15 -29.52 16.28
C GLN A 145 5.46 -28.63 15.24
N ASN A 146 5.71 -28.85 13.95
CA ASN A 146 5.07 -28.09 12.88
C ASN A 146 3.56 -28.31 12.82
N ARG A 147 3.08 -29.53 13.10
CA ARG A 147 1.65 -29.82 13.18
C ARG A 147 0.98 -29.03 14.31
N ASP A 148 1.61 -28.93 15.46
CA ASP A 148 1.04 -28.17 16.58
C ASP A 148 1.09 -26.66 16.32
N CYS A 149 2.18 -26.14 15.74
CA CYS A 149 2.25 -24.76 15.28
C CYS A 149 1.15 -24.42 14.25
N LEU A 150 0.87 -25.34 13.33
CA LEU A 150 -0.18 -25.17 12.32
C LEU A 150 -1.57 -25.13 12.96
N LYS A 151 -1.84 -25.96 13.99
CA LYS A 151 -3.10 -25.88 14.76
C LYS A 151 -3.26 -24.51 15.41
N ASP A 152 -2.21 -24.01 16.07
CA ASP A 152 -2.24 -22.69 16.69
C ASP A 152 -2.45 -21.56 15.69
N LEU A 153 -1.80 -21.65 14.51
CA LEU A 153 -1.98 -20.69 13.43
C LEU A 153 -3.41 -20.71 12.88
N LYS A 154 -4.00 -21.90 12.73
CA LYS A 154 -5.39 -22.07 12.31
C LYS A 154 -6.37 -21.47 13.33
N ARG A 155 -6.12 -21.65 14.64
CA ARG A 155 -6.92 -21.00 15.70
C ARG A 155 -6.85 -19.47 15.58
N LYS A 156 -5.64 -18.91 15.45
CA LYS A 156 -5.46 -17.46 15.28
C LYS A 156 -6.13 -16.92 14.02
N TYR A 157 -6.10 -17.68 12.92
CA TYR A 157 -6.79 -17.31 11.68
C TYR A 157 -8.31 -17.21 11.91
N LEU A 158 -8.91 -18.24 12.53
CA LEU A 158 -10.35 -18.25 12.83
C LEU A 158 -10.75 -17.09 13.74
N GLU A 159 -9.98 -16.79 14.79
CA GLU A 159 -10.23 -15.64 15.68
C GLU A 159 -10.20 -14.30 14.93
N LYS A 160 -9.27 -14.14 13.97
CA LYS A 160 -9.16 -12.92 13.17
C LYS A 160 -10.27 -12.80 12.13
N GLU A 161 -10.65 -13.92 11.51
CA GLU A 161 -11.77 -13.99 10.58
C GLU A 161 -13.08 -13.61 11.28
N ASP A 162 -13.32 -14.17 12.46
CA ASP A 162 -14.51 -13.86 13.26
C ASP A 162 -14.55 -12.37 13.63
N ARG A 163 -13.43 -11.83 14.14
CA ARG A 163 -13.31 -10.40 14.45
C ARG A 163 -13.54 -9.50 13.24
N TYR A 164 -13.08 -9.92 12.05
CA TYR A 164 -13.32 -9.17 10.81
C TYR A 164 -14.81 -9.16 10.43
N LYS A 165 -15.51 -10.30 10.56
CA LYS A 165 -16.96 -10.37 10.35
C LYS A 165 -17.72 -9.51 11.35
N SER A 166 -17.31 -9.49 12.62
CA SER A 166 -17.89 -8.58 13.62
C SER A 166 -17.68 -7.12 13.23
N LEU A 167 -16.53 -6.77 12.66
CA LEU A 167 -16.21 -5.41 12.20
C LEU A 167 -17.13 -4.95 11.06
N ALA A 168 -17.51 -5.86 10.15
CA ALA A 168 -18.49 -5.56 9.11
C ALA A 168 -19.85 -5.16 9.73
N SER A 169 -20.31 -5.88 10.77
CA SER A 169 -21.55 -5.50 11.48
C SER A 169 -21.44 -4.15 12.20
N ILE A 170 -20.24 -3.77 12.68
CA ILE A 170 -20.00 -2.44 13.26
C ILE A 170 -20.12 -1.35 12.19
N SER A 171 -19.61 -1.58 10.98
CA SER A 171 -19.76 -0.61 9.89
C SER A 171 -21.23 -0.38 9.51
N GLU A 172 -22.04 -1.44 9.52
CA GLU A 172 -23.48 -1.34 9.27
C GLU A 172 -24.20 -0.55 10.37
N MET A 173 -23.86 -0.78 11.64
CA MET A 173 -24.36 0.03 12.75
C MET A 173 -23.94 1.51 12.65
N GLN A 174 -22.72 1.80 12.17
CA GLN A 174 -22.29 3.18 11.94
C GLN A 174 -23.11 3.86 10.84
N THR A 175 -23.37 3.17 9.73
CA THR A 175 -24.24 3.70 8.66
C THR A 175 -25.66 3.97 9.17
N GLN A 176 -26.23 3.06 9.96
CA GLN A 176 -27.54 3.26 10.58
C GLN A 176 -27.56 4.48 11.51
N LEU A 177 -26.48 4.70 12.27
CA LEU A 177 -26.35 5.86 13.15
C LEU A 177 -26.29 7.17 12.37
N GLU A 178 -25.55 7.21 11.26
CA GLU A 178 -25.52 8.38 10.37
C GLU A 178 -26.88 8.66 9.72
N GLU A 179 -27.62 7.62 9.32
CA GLU A 179 -28.98 7.73 8.77
C GLU A 179 -29.93 8.34 9.79
N LEU A 180 -29.90 7.86 11.04
CA LEU A 180 -30.70 8.38 12.15
C LEU A 180 -30.36 9.84 12.47
N GLN A 181 -29.09 10.22 12.42
CA GLN A 181 -28.68 11.63 12.60
C GLN A 181 -29.23 12.53 11.50
N LYS A 182 -29.19 12.08 10.24
CA LYS A 182 -29.81 12.82 9.11
C LYS A 182 -31.31 12.96 9.30
N GLN A 183 -32.00 11.89 9.71
CA GLN A 183 -33.44 11.92 10.00
C GLN A 183 -33.75 12.90 11.13
N MET A 184 -32.96 12.91 12.19
CA MET A 184 -33.13 13.86 13.30
C MET A 184 -32.95 15.31 12.85
N ALA A 185 -31.96 15.58 11.98
CA ALA A 185 -31.77 16.92 11.42
C ALA A 185 -32.98 17.34 10.55
N TRP A 186 -33.50 16.45 9.70
CA TRP A 186 -34.69 16.72 8.89
C TRP A 186 -35.95 16.91 9.73
N ALA A 187 -36.12 16.16 10.82
CA ALA A 187 -37.22 16.34 11.75
C ALA A 187 -37.17 17.75 12.39
N LEU A 188 -35.99 18.20 12.82
CA LEU A 188 -35.80 19.55 13.35
C LEU A 188 -36.13 20.63 12.31
N VAL A 189 -35.67 20.46 11.06
CA VAL A 189 -36.02 21.37 9.97
C VAL A 189 -37.53 21.40 9.76
N SER A 190 -38.20 20.25 9.72
CA SER A 190 -39.66 20.17 9.54
C SER A 190 -40.43 20.84 10.69
N GLU A 191 -39.97 20.68 11.93
CA GLU A 191 -40.55 21.36 13.10
C GLU A 191 -40.40 22.89 12.97
N MET A 192 -39.19 23.36 12.63
CA MET A 192 -38.91 24.79 12.45
C MET A 192 -39.70 25.38 11.28
N GLU A 193 -39.83 24.66 10.16
CA GLU A 193 -40.65 25.08 9.03
C GLU A 193 -42.13 25.20 9.41
N LYS A 194 -42.66 24.26 10.19
CA LYS A 194 -44.04 24.36 10.72
C LYS A 194 -44.24 25.58 11.61
N GLU A 195 -43.27 25.91 12.46
CA GLU A 195 -43.34 27.13 13.29
C GLU A 195 -43.21 28.41 12.45
N LEU A 196 -42.43 28.37 11.37
CA LEU A 196 -42.19 29.52 10.50
C LEU A 196 -43.37 29.81 9.55
N GLU A 197 -44.16 28.80 9.20
CA GLU A 197 -45.33 28.90 8.33
C GLU A 197 -46.36 29.95 8.79
N PRO A 198 -46.86 29.95 10.05
CA PRO A 198 -47.79 30.98 10.51
C PRO A 198 -47.14 32.38 10.58
N MET A 199 -45.82 32.45 10.79
CA MET A 199 -45.08 33.72 10.77
C MET A 199 -45.01 34.29 9.34
N LYS A 200 -44.77 33.43 8.34
CA LYS A 200 -44.84 33.79 6.92
C LYS A 200 -46.24 34.22 6.50
N GLU A 201 -47.28 33.51 6.92
CA GLU A 201 -48.67 33.87 6.63
C GLU A 201 -49.02 35.24 7.23
N LYS A 202 -48.63 35.51 8.48
CA LYS A 202 -48.78 36.83 9.11
C LYS A 202 -48.03 37.92 8.36
N LEU A 203 -46.77 37.69 8.01
CA LEU A 203 -45.98 38.64 7.22
C LEU A 203 -46.62 38.94 5.86
N GLN A 204 -47.22 37.93 5.22
CA GLN A 204 -47.92 38.10 3.95
C GLN A 204 -49.22 38.91 4.13
N CYS A 205 -49.98 38.66 5.20
CA CYS A 205 -51.14 39.48 5.56
C CYS A 205 -50.75 40.94 5.85
N ASP A 206 -49.66 41.15 6.60
CA ASP A 206 -49.16 42.48 6.92
C ASP A 206 -48.71 43.21 5.65
N ARG A 207 -47.99 42.54 4.74
CA ARG A 207 -47.62 43.11 3.43
C ARG A 207 -48.85 43.55 2.63
N ARG A 208 -49.88 42.70 2.54
CA ARG A 208 -51.15 43.06 1.87
C ARG A 208 -51.86 44.23 2.56
N ALA A 209 -51.73 44.34 3.88
CA ALA A 209 -52.27 45.48 4.62
C ALA A 209 -51.46 46.75 4.31
N THR A 210 -50.13 46.68 4.26
CA THR A 210 -49.26 47.79 3.85
C THR A 210 -49.59 48.26 2.44
N GLU A 211 -49.75 47.36 1.48
CA GLU A 211 -50.18 47.70 0.10
C GLU A 211 -51.50 48.49 0.09
N LYS A 212 -52.50 48.05 0.89
CA LYS A 212 -53.78 48.78 1.04
C LYS A 212 -53.61 50.14 1.73
N TYR A 213 -52.66 50.27 2.65
CA TYR A 213 -52.37 51.56 3.28
C TYR A 213 -51.66 52.49 2.30
N ASP A 214 -50.74 51.99 1.48
CA ASP A 214 -50.07 52.75 0.43
C ASP A 214 -51.09 53.23 -0.62
N GLU A 215 -52.02 52.37 -1.06
CA GLU A 215 -53.14 52.76 -1.94
C GLU A 215 -53.97 53.89 -1.32
N LYS A 216 -54.33 53.78 -0.03
CA LYS A 216 -55.07 54.83 0.67
C LYS A 216 -54.26 56.12 0.79
N VAL A 217 -52.96 56.02 1.07
CA VAL A 217 -52.08 57.19 1.14
C VAL A 217 -52.06 57.90 -0.21
N ASP A 218 -51.98 57.17 -1.32
CA ASP A 218 -52.00 57.76 -2.65
C ASP A 218 -53.37 58.34 -3.01
N GLU A 219 -54.49 57.72 -2.59
CA GLU A 219 -55.82 58.33 -2.69
C GLU A 219 -55.91 59.65 -1.91
N TRP A 220 -55.38 59.70 -0.68
CA TRP A 220 -55.37 60.91 0.13
C TRP A 220 -54.45 61.98 -0.44
N LYS A 221 -53.28 61.63 -0.96
CA LYS A 221 -52.40 62.57 -1.69
C LYS A 221 -53.14 63.17 -2.88
N ASN A 222 -53.83 62.36 -3.70
CA ASN A 222 -54.63 62.86 -4.81
C ASN A 222 -55.75 63.80 -4.35
N LYS A 223 -56.43 63.49 -3.24
CA LYS A 223 -57.45 64.38 -2.66
C LYS A 223 -56.86 65.70 -2.15
N VAL A 224 -55.68 65.65 -1.53
CA VAL A 224 -54.96 66.85 -1.08
C VAL A 224 -54.56 67.69 -2.28
N GLU A 225 -53.99 67.09 -3.33
CA GLU A 225 -53.61 67.80 -4.55
C GLU A 225 -54.82 68.45 -5.23
N GLN A 226 -55.96 67.75 -5.30
CA GLN A 226 -57.22 68.34 -5.78
C GLN A 226 -57.72 69.49 -4.89
N ALA A 227 -57.56 69.38 -3.57
CA ALA A 227 -57.93 70.44 -2.64
C ALA A 227 -56.99 71.66 -2.78
N GLU A 228 -55.69 71.44 -2.95
CA GLU A 228 -54.69 72.48 -3.22
C GLU A 228 -54.95 73.18 -4.55
N GLN A 229 -55.31 72.44 -5.61
CA GLN A 229 -55.73 73.02 -6.89
C GLN A 229 -56.99 73.88 -6.74
N LYS A 230 -57.98 73.43 -5.97
CA LYS A 230 -59.19 74.23 -5.66
C LYS A 230 -58.85 75.47 -4.84
N LEU A 231 -57.96 75.35 -3.85
CA LEU A 231 -57.53 76.47 -3.02
C LEU A 231 -56.78 77.51 -3.88
N LYS A 232 -55.91 77.05 -4.79
CA LYS A 232 -55.23 77.89 -5.77
C LYS A 232 -56.23 78.57 -6.72
N HIS A 233 -57.21 77.84 -7.24
CA HIS A 233 -58.27 78.43 -8.08
C HIS A 233 -59.08 79.50 -7.32
N ILE A 234 -59.44 79.24 -6.06
CA ILE A 234 -60.13 80.21 -5.22
C ILE A 234 -59.22 81.42 -4.94
N GLN A 235 -57.92 81.21 -4.70
CA GLN A 235 -56.94 82.29 -4.54
C GLN A 235 -56.84 83.14 -5.81
N ASP A 236 -56.73 82.53 -6.99
CA ASP A 236 -56.69 83.21 -8.28
C ASP A 236 -57.98 84.02 -8.50
N GLN A 237 -59.15 83.46 -8.16
CA GLN A 237 -60.43 84.18 -8.21
C GLN A 237 -60.49 85.34 -7.19
N LEU A 238 -59.92 85.16 -6.00
CA LEU A 238 -59.83 86.22 -4.99
C LEU A 238 -58.89 87.33 -5.45
N GLU A 239 -57.80 86.99 -6.14
CA GLU A 239 -56.87 87.93 -6.73
C GLU A 239 -57.53 88.70 -7.88
N GLU A 240 -58.29 88.02 -8.74
CA GLU A 240 -59.10 88.64 -9.81
C GLU A 240 -60.17 89.59 -9.25
N ILE A 241 -60.91 89.17 -8.22
CA ILE A 241 -61.89 90.02 -7.53
C ILE A 241 -61.19 91.20 -6.83
N THR A 242 -60.02 90.99 -6.23
CA THR A 242 -59.23 92.06 -5.60
C THR A 242 -58.75 93.07 -6.65
N GLN A 243 -58.36 92.61 -7.83
CA GLN A 243 -58.03 93.46 -8.99
C GLN A 243 -59.25 94.24 -9.48
N GLN A 244 -60.42 93.59 -9.61
CA GLN A 244 -61.67 94.26 -9.98
C GLN A 244 -62.10 95.31 -8.95
N VAL A 245 -61.93 95.04 -7.64
CA VAL A 245 -62.15 96.01 -6.58
C VAL A 245 -61.15 97.16 -6.67
N GLY A 246 -59.88 96.88 -6.96
CA GLY A 246 -58.85 97.88 -7.22
C GLY A 246 -59.14 98.79 -8.41
N GLU A 247 -59.77 98.28 -9.47
CA GLU A 247 -60.20 99.06 -10.65
C GLU A 247 -61.52 99.82 -10.44
N LEU A 248 -62.41 99.31 -9.58
CA LEU A 248 -63.69 99.96 -9.24
C LEU A 248 -63.52 101.05 -8.17
N GLN A 249 -62.47 100.97 -7.34
CA GLN A 249 -62.16 101.96 -6.30
C GLN A 249 -61.88 103.39 -6.85
N PRO A 250 -61.10 103.59 -7.93
CA PRO A 250 -60.96 104.91 -8.55
C PRO A 250 -62.26 105.40 -9.22
N LYS A 251 -63.03 104.50 -9.86
CA LYS A 251 -64.32 104.85 -10.50
C LYS A 251 -65.38 105.28 -9.47
N CYS A 252 -65.41 104.65 -8.30
CA CYS A 252 -66.27 105.08 -7.18
C CYS A 252 -65.82 106.41 -6.56
N ALA A 253 -64.51 106.68 -6.50
CA ALA A 253 -63.98 107.96 -6.01
C ALA A 253 -64.32 109.13 -6.97
N GLU A 254 -64.27 108.91 -8.28
CA GLU A 254 -64.69 109.89 -9.29
C GLU A 254 -66.20 110.17 -9.24
N LEU A 255 -67.03 109.12 -9.16
CA LEU A 255 -68.49 109.30 -9.05
C LEU A 255 -68.91 110.01 -7.75
N LYS A 256 -68.17 109.83 -6.65
CA LYS A 256 -68.43 110.51 -5.38
C LYS A 256 -68.03 112.00 -5.42
N THR A 257 -66.96 112.34 -6.14
CA THR A 257 -66.55 113.75 -6.33
C THR A 257 -67.44 114.49 -7.33
N GLU A 258 -67.95 113.80 -8.36
CA GLU A 258 -68.95 114.34 -9.31
C GLU A 258 -70.31 114.59 -8.61
N ALA A 259 -70.73 113.70 -7.70
CA ALA A 259 -71.94 113.87 -6.89
C ALA A 259 -71.81 115.04 -5.90
N GLN A 260 -70.65 115.26 -5.30
CA GLN A 260 -70.41 116.40 -4.40
C GLN A 260 -70.35 117.74 -5.14
N LYS A 261 -69.89 117.78 -6.40
CA LYS A 261 -69.96 118.99 -7.25
C LYS A 261 -71.39 119.35 -7.62
N ARG A 262 -72.22 118.38 -8.05
CA ARG A 262 -73.64 118.62 -8.38
C ARG A 262 -74.46 119.08 -7.16
N ASN A 263 -74.14 118.60 -5.96
CA ASN A 263 -74.86 119.02 -4.74
C ASN A 263 -74.49 120.44 -4.26
N LYS A 264 -73.30 120.96 -4.61
CA LYS A 264 -72.94 122.37 -4.32
C LYS A 264 -73.58 123.37 -5.28
N LEU A 265 -73.80 122.97 -6.54
CA LEU A 265 -74.50 123.80 -7.54
C LEU A 265 -76.01 123.93 -7.27
N LEU A 266 -76.61 122.97 -6.56
CA LEU A 266 -78.04 123.00 -6.19
C LEU A 266 -78.35 123.85 -4.95
N LYS A 267 -77.34 124.38 -4.25
CA LYS A 267 -77.52 125.28 -3.08
C LYS A 267 -77.30 126.77 -3.38
N THR A 268 -77.16 127.15 -4.65
CA THR A 268 -76.94 128.56 -5.07
C THR A 268 -78.06 129.13 -5.96
N CYS A 269 -79.19 128.43 -6.09
CA CYS A 269 -80.40 128.93 -6.75
C CYS A 269 -81.65 128.52 -5.95
N GLU A 270 -81.79 129.13 -4.76
CA GLU A 270 -83.00 129.69 -4.15
C GLU A 270 -82.67 130.24 -2.74
#